data_AF-A0A522SID1-F1
#
_entry.id   AF-A0A522SID1-F1
#
_cell.length_a   1.000
_cell.length_b   1.000
_cell.length_c   1.000
_cell.angle_alpha   90.00
_cell.angle_beta   90.00
_cell.angle_gamma   90.00
#
_symmetry.space_group_name_H-M   'P 1'
#
loop_
_entity.id
_entity.type
_entity.pdbx_description
1 polymer ?
#
loop_
_entity_poly.entity_id
_entity_poly.type
_entity_poly.pdbx_seq_one_letter_code
_entity_poly.pdbx_strand_id
1 'polypeptide(L)'
;MPQQAATKTNLARRVGVALMLVPLGWIAGTALQLQQRALSGAFAYGAAAGVAATLLLWAVWASRRAKRWVAPLWLIAALLLAWGLTGGRALLYQQQAIAPALEGVDL
;
A
#
# COMPACT_ATOMS: atom_id res chain seq x y z
N MET A 1 8.00 1.57 -40.31
CA MET A 1 8.31 2.23 -39.03
C MET A 1 7.12 2.56 -38.08
N PRO A 2 5.84 2.13 -38.27
CA PRO A 2 4.75 2.52 -37.35
C PRO A 2 4.71 1.76 -36.00
N GLN A 3 5.32 0.57 -35.92
CA GLN A 3 5.19 -0.31 -34.75
C GLN A 3 5.94 0.19 -33.50
N GLN A 4 7.08 0.89 -33.67
CA GLN A 4 7.85 1.44 -32.55
C GLN A 4 7.17 2.63 -31.86
N ALA A 5 6.40 3.44 -32.61
CA ALA A 5 5.68 4.58 -32.06
C ALA A 5 4.53 4.13 -31.14
N ALA A 6 3.77 3.11 -31.55
CA ALA A 6 2.64 2.58 -30.77
C ALA A 6 3.06 1.95 -29.43
N THR A 7 4.25 1.32 -29.37
CA THR A 7 4.74 0.69 -28.14
C THR A 7 5.15 1.71 -27.07
N LYS A 8 5.77 2.84 -27.47
CA LYS A 8 6.18 3.91 -26.55
C LYS A 8 4.97 4.56 -25.87
N THR A 9 3.91 4.84 -26.63
CA THR A 9 2.67 5.43 -26.12
C THR A 9 1.97 4.56 -25.08
N ASN A 10 1.99 3.23 -25.29
CA ASN A 10 1.38 2.28 -24.36
C ASN A 10 2.14 2.16 -23.03
N LEU A 11 3.46 2.24 -23.05
CA LEU A 11 4.27 2.22 -21.83
C LEU A 11 4.04 3.49 -21.01
N ALA A 12 4.13 4.67 -21.65
CA ALA A 12 3.91 5.96 -21.00
C ALA A 12 2.53 6.04 -20.33
N ARG A 13 1.48 5.56 -21.01
CA ARG A 13 0.13 5.51 -20.44
C ARG A 13 0.03 4.59 -19.22
N ARG A 14 0.67 3.42 -19.23
CA ARG A 14 0.64 2.47 -18.09
C ARG A 14 1.40 3.02 -16.88
N VAL A 15 2.56 3.62 -17.12
CA VAL A 15 3.35 4.28 -16.06
C VAL A 15 2.58 5.46 -15.49
N GLY A 16 1.96 6.29 -16.34
CA GLY A 16 1.13 7.42 -15.88
C GLY A 16 -0.03 6.98 -15.01
N VAL A 17 -0.72 5.90 -15.37
CA VAL A 17 -1.80 5.33 -14.54
C VAL A 17 -1.28 4.83 -13.19
N ALA A 18 -0.16 4.11 -13.18
CA ALA A 18 0.44 3.64 -11.92
C ALA A 18 0.86 4.81 -11.01
N LEU A 19 1.49 5.84 -11.59
CA LEU A 19 1.90 7.05 -10.87
C LEU A 19 0.72 7.81 -10.26
N MET A 20 -0.45 7.78 -10.90
CA MET A 20 -1.66 8.40 -10.33
C MET A 20 -2.31 7.53 -9.25
N LEU A 21 -2.39 6.21 -9.45
CA LEU A 21 -3.14 5.33 -8.56
C LEU A 21 -2.39 4.93 -7.29
N VAL A 22 -1.06 4.84 -7.34
CA VAL A 22 -0.26 4.47 -6.17
C VAL A 22 -0.41 5.49 -5.03
N PRO A 23 -0.26 6.81 -5.24
CA PRO A 23 -0.49 7.80 -4.19
C PRO A 23 -1.92 7.77 -3.64
N LEU A 24 -2.92 7.60 -4.51
CA LEU A 24 -4.32 7.52 -4.08
C LEU A 24 -4.58 6.32 -3.18
N GLY A 25 -4.08 5.14 -3.57
CA GLY A 25 -4.14 3.95 -2.73
C GLY A 25 -3.42 4.17 -1.40
N TRP A 26 -2.23 4.78 -1.43
CA TRP A 26 -1.46 5.07 -0.23
C TRP A 26 -2.20 5.98 0.77
N ILE A 27 -2.76 7.08 0.28
CA ILE A 27 -3.56 8.02 1.08
C ILE A 27 -4.78 7.29 1.66
N ALA A 28 -5.51 6.53 0.84
CA ALA A 28 -6.69 5.79 1.28
C ALA A 28 -6.35 4.75 2.36
N GLY A 29 -5.26 4.01 2.22
CA GLY A 29 -4.80 3.02 3.21
C GLY A 29 -4.39 3.66 4.52
N THR A 30 -3.69 4.79 4.45
CA THR A 30 -3.30 5.58 5.63
C THR A 30 -4.55 6.14 6.34
N ALA A 31 -5.48 6.72 5.59
CA ALA A 31 -6.73 7.25 6.13
C ALA A 31 -7.57 6.15 6.81
N LEU A 32 -7.68 4.97 6.18
CA LEU A 32 -8.40 3.84 6.75
C LEU A 32 -7.72 3.33 8.04
N GLN A 33 -6.38 3.35 8.09
CA GLN A 33 -5.64 3.02 9.31
C GLN A 33 -5.92 4.03 10.44
N LEU A 34 -5.96 5.33 10.13
CA LEU A 34 -6.27 6.39 11.10
C LEU A 34 -7.72 6.35 11.61
N GLN A 35 -8.63 5.78 10.83
CA GLN A 35 -10.03 5.57 11.24
C GLN A 35 -10.22 4.35 12.14
N GLN A 36 -9.19 3.50 12.33
CA GLN A 36 -9.30 2.35 13.22
C GLN A 36 -9.41 2.79 14.67
N ARG A 37 -10.52 2.42 15.33
CA ARG A 37 -10.72 2.65 16.77
C ARG A 37 -9.80 1.81 17.65
N ALA A 38 -9.41 0.64 17.16
CA ALA A 38 -8.51 -0.28 17.85
C ALA A 38 -7.54 -0.89 16.84
N LEU A 39 -6.28 -1.05 17.27
CA LEU A 39 -5.26 -1.71 16.47
C LEU A 39 -5.59 -3.19 16.30
N SER A 40 -5.39 -3.69 15.09
CA SER A 40 -5.49 -5.12 14.78
C SER A 40 -4.23 -5.85 15.27
N GLY A 41 -4.31 -7.16 15.41
CA GLY A 41 -3.14 -7.96 15.78
C GLY A 41 -2.02 -7.92 14.72
N ALA A 42 -0.78 -8.18 15.13
CA ALA A 42 0.40 -8.17 14.26
C ALA A 42 0.23 -9.00 12.97
N PHE A 43 -0.48 -10.14 13.09
CA PHE A 43 -0.76 -11.02 11.95
C PHE A 43 -1.56 -10.32 10.84
N ALA A 44 -2.52 -9.45 11.17
CA ALA A 44 -3.33 -8.76 10.17
C ALA A 44 -2.49 -7.80 9.32
N TYR A 45 -1.59 -7.05 9.95
CA TYR A 45 -0.67 -6.14 9.25
C TYR A 45 0.35 -6.90 8.40
N GLY A 46 0.90 -8.00 8.92
CA GLY A 46 1.79 -8.89 8.16
C GLY A 46 1.11 -9.53 6.95
N ALA A 47 -0.13 -10.02 7.12
CA ALA A 47 -0.93 -10.58 6.05
C ALA A 47 -1.25 -9.52 4.97
N ALA A 48 -1.63 -8.30 5.38
CA ALA A 48 -1.86 -7.21 4.44
C ALA A 48 -0.60 -6.86 3.64
N ALA A 49 0.58 -6.81 4.27
CA ALA A 49 1.84 -6.58 3.58
C ALA A 49 2.18 -7.72 2.60
N GLY A 50 1.95 -8.98 2.98
CA GLY A 50 2.15 -10.14 2.12
C GLY A 50 1.21 -10.13 0.90
N VAL A 51 -0.07 -9.82 1.11
CA VAL A 51 -1.05 -9.66 0.02
C VAL A 51 -0.67 -8.48 -0.88
N ALA A 52 -0.24 -7.36 -0.31
CA ALA A 52 0.23 -6.23 -1.11
C ALA A 52 1.43 -6.62 -2.00
N ALA A 53 2.42 -7.33 -1.46
CA ALA A 53 3.59 -7.78 -2.22
C ALA A 53 3.20 -8.72 -3.37
N THR A 54 2.32 -9.68 -3.12
CA THR A 54 1.83 -10.60 -4.17
C THR A 54 1.05 -9.86 -5.26
N LEU A 55 0.21 -8.88 -4.88
CA LEU A 55 -0.51 -8.03 -5.83
C LEU A 55 0.43 -7.14 -6.65
N LEU A 56 1.50 -6.60 -6.07
CA LEU A 56 2.51 -5.83 -6.80
C LEU A 56 3.23 -6.69 -7.83
N LEU A 57 3.69 -7.88 -7.44
CA LEU A 57 4.33 -8.83 -8.37
C LEU A 57 3.38 -9.19 -9.51
N TRP A 58 2.10 -9.42 -9.20
CA TRP A 58 1.09 -9.71 -10.20
C TRP A 58 0.82 -8.51 -11.12
N ALA A 59 0.75 -7.29 -10.57
CA ALA A 59 0.56 -6.06 -11.32
C ALA A 59 1.73 -5.80 -12.28
N VAL A 60 2.97 -6.04 -11.85
CA VAL A 60 4.16 -5.96 -12.70
C VAL A 60 4.09 -6.97 -13.83
N TRP A 61 3.80 -8.24 -13.53
CA TRP A 61 3.68 -9.29 -14.53
C TRP A 61 2.55 -9.01 -15.53
N ALA A 62 1.38 -8.58 -15.05
CA ALA A 62 0.22 -8.29 -15.89
C ALA A 62 0.40 -7.00 -16.71
N SER A 63 1.16 -6.01 -16.20
CA SER A 63 1.53 -4.79 -16.94
C SER A 63 2.35 -5.11 -18.19
N ARG A 64 3.19 -6.15 -18.13
CA ARG A 64 3.95 -6.64 -19.31
C ARG A 64 3.03 -7.22 -20.38
N ARG A 65 1.88 -7.78 -19.98
CA ARG A 65 0.89 -8.41 -20.87
C ARG A 65 -0.20 -7.47 -21.37
N ALA A 66 -0.04 -6.15 -21.21
CA ALA A 66 -0.95 -5.14 -21.75
C ALA A 66 -2.40 -5.21 -21.27
N LYS A 67 -2.65 -5.81 -20.10
CA LYS A 67 -4.03 -6.02 -19.65
C LYS A 67 -4.61 -4.77 -18.98
N ARG A 68 -5.84 -4.40 -19.35
CA ARG A 68 -6.56 -3.20 -18.87
C ARG A 68 -6.93 -3.22 -17.38
N TRP A 69 -7.13 -4.40 -16.80
CA TRP A 69 -7.48 -4.63 -15.39
C TRP A 69 -6.32 -4.48 -14.39
N VAL A 70 -5.17 -3.93 -14.80
CA VAL A 70 -3.99 -3.80 -13.93
C VAL A 70 -4.05 -2.57 -13.03
N ALA A 71 -4.78 -1.53 -13.45
CA ALA A 71 -5.03 -0.33 -12.66
C ALA A 71 -5.50 -0.61 -11.21
N PRO A 72 -6.58 -1.40 -10.98
CA PRO A 72 -7.03 -1.70 -9.62
C PRO A 72 -6.00 -2.48 -8.79
N LEU A 73 -5.13 -3.29 -9.42
CA LEU A 73 -4.08 -4.01 -8.68
C LEU A 73 -3.08 -3.05 -8.05
N TRP A 74 -2.65 -2.02 -8.78
CA TRP A 74 -1.74 -0.99 -8.24
C TRP A 74 -2.39 -0.21 -7.09
N LEU A 75 -3.66 0.16 -7.24
CA LEU A 75 -4.41 0.88 -6.22
C LEU A 75 -4.56 0.05 -4.94
N ILE A 76 -5.07 -1.19 -5.05
CA ILE A 76 -5.32 -2.06 -3.90
C ILE A 76 -4.01 -2.44 -3.21
N ALA A 77 -2.96 -2.72 -3.99
CA ALA A 77 -1.66 -3.04 -3.42
C ALA A 77 -1.09 -1.86 -2.62
N ALA A 78 -1.15 -0.64 -3.16
CA ALA A 78 -0.68 0.56 -2.45
C ALA A 78 -1.49 0.83 -1.18
N LEU A 79 -2.81 0.62 -1.23
CA LEU A 79 -3.71 0.75 -0.08
C LEU A 79 -3.35 -0.23 1.03
N LEU A 80 -3.26 -1.53 0.70
CA LEU A 80 -2.92 -2.57 1.68
C LEU A 80 -1.52 -2.38 2.25
N LEU A 81 -0.56 -1.97 1.43
CA LEU A 81 0.80 -1.71 1.87
C LEU A 81 0.85 -0.52 2.85
N ALA A 82 0.19 0.59 2.51
CA ALA A 82 0.13 1.76 3.38
C ALA A 82 -0.57 1.44 4.69
N TRP A 83 -1.72 0.77 4.64
CA TRP A 83 -2.46 0.34 5.83
C TRP A 83 -1.60 -0.58 6.72
N GLY A 84 -0.99 -1.61 6.13
CA GLY A 84 -0.14 -2.57 6.84
C GLY A 84 1.11 -1.95 7.47
N LEU A 85 1.81 -1.08 6.75
CA LEU A 85 3.00 -0.41 7.28
C LEU A 85 2.65 0.59 8.38
N THR A 86 1.59 1.38 8.19
CA THR A 86 1.18 2.38 9.17
C THR A 86 0.67 1.71 10.45
N GLY A 87 -0.15 0.67 10.32
CA GLY A 87 -0.63 -0.11 11.45
C GLY A 87 0.46 -0.92 12.16
N GLY A 88 1.38 -1.52 11.40
CA GLY A 88 2.55 -2.19 11.96
C GLY A 88 3.45 -1.24 12.76
N ARG A 89 3.69 -0.03 12.26
CA ARG A 89 4.41 1.01 13.02
C ARG A 89 3.65 1.43 14.27
N ALA A 90 2.35 1.65 14.18
CA ALA A 90 1.53 2.01 15.34
C ALA A 90 1.56 0.91 16.42
N LEU A 91 1.54 -0.36 16.02
CA LEU A 91 1.67 -1.49 16.94
C LEU A 91 3.04 -1.51 17.65
N LEU A 92 4.13 -1.21 16.93
CA LEU A 92 5.46 -1.11 17.52
C LEU A 92 5.54 0.03 18.55
N TYR A 93 4.94 1.18 18.24
CA TYR A 93 4.86 2.29 19.20
C TYR A 93 4.03 1.93 20.42
N GLN A 94 2.92 1.20 20.25
CA GLN A 94 2.11 0.72 21.36
C GLN A 94 2.90 -0.22 22.29
N GLN A 95 3.79 -1.05 21.74
CA GLN A 95 4.66 -1.93 22.53
C GLN A 95 5.77 -1.19 23.27
N GLN A 96 6.17 -0.02 22.77
CA GLN A 96 7.19 0.84 23.37
C GLN A 96 6.59 1.89 24.32
N ALA A 97 5.26 1.95 24.44
CA ALA A 97 4.60 2.86 25.35
C ALA A 97 5.01 2.58 26.80
N ILE A 98 5.30 3.64 27.55
CA ILE A 98 5.59 3.57 28.97
C ILE A 98 4.37 2.95 29.69
N ALA A 99 4.59 2.24 30.80
CA ALA A 99 3.50 1.71 31.59
C ALA A 99 2.47 2.84 31.85
N PRO A 100 1.17 2.64 31.61
CA PRO A 100 0.18 3.71 31.75
C PRO A 100 0.20 4.38 33.14
N ALA A 101 0.67 3.65 34.16
CA ALA A 101 0.85 4.14 35.52
C ALA A 101 1.97 5.20 35.68
N LEU A 102 2.79 5.42 34.66
CA LEU A 102 3.91 6.36 34.64
C LEU A 102 3.71 7.50 33.61
N GLU A 103 2.60 7.49 32.85
CA GLU A 103 2.26 8.63 32.00
C GLU A 103 1.91 9.85 32.87
N GLY A 104 2.77 10.87 32.88
CA GLY A 104 2.57 12.12 33.62
C GLY A 104 3.21 12.18 35.01
N VAL A 105 4.07 11.22 35.37
CA VAL A 105 4.92 11.29 36.56
C VAL A 105 6.33 11.67 36.12
N ASP A 106 6.77 12.89 36.47
CA ASP A 106 8.18 13.26 36.36
C ASP A 106 8.97 12.55 37.46
N LEU A 107 10.06 11.86 37.07
CA LEU A 107 11.02 11.23 37.99
C LEU A 107 12.07 12.24 38.47
#